data_AF-A0A7Y3EXX0-F1
#
_entry.id   AF-A0A7Y3EXX0-F1
#
_cell.length_a   1.000
_cell.length_b   1.000
_cell.length_c   1.000
_cell.angle_alpha   90.00
_cell.angle_beta   90.00
_cell.angle_gamma   90.00
#
_symmetry.space_group_name_H-M   'P 1'
#
loop_
_entity.id
_entity.type
_entity.pdbx_description
1 polymer ?
#
loop_
_entity_poly.entity_id
_entity_poly.type
_entity_poly.pdbx_seq_one_letter_code
_entity_poly.pdbx_strand_id
1 'polypeptide(L)'
;MVTSPKNNNQDRILFLDNLRYLMVMLVVVLHAATSYSNFVPWWSVKEVNESSVFFDVVLMLLSAFLMPVLYFIAGYFAIPSFRKNGRWFFLRRKVKRLGLPLLLMIPLVSPFFGYVYHYTRHEYSSFFGFGGYWLDYMSSALDVRIKILTSVDQFSHSHLWFMSLLLLFFILFALLVRNPAQRETASPQGSHETPSPGSTLAVLTGVGFLTMLSTFIADSIFANPSNPDPWVSIANILQFQPGKVVSYVLYFGLGVYAFQKKWFVAAEWPGRLSLWTVLALLLS
;
A
#
# COMPACT_ATOMS: atom_id res chain seq x y z
N MET A 1 -51.44 -1.78 3.33
CA MET A 1 -50.25 -1.24 4.03
C MET A 1 -49.05 -2.02 3.51
N VAL A 2 -48.43 -1.56 2.42
CA VAL A 2 -47.28 -2.23 1.80
C VAL A 2 -46.04 -1.79 2.57
N THR A 3 -45.43 -2.71 3.31
CA THR A 3 -44.16 -2.47 4.00
C THR A 3 -43.07 -2.28 2.95
N SER A 4 -42.57 -1.05 2.84
CA SER A 4 -41.39 -0.72 2.05
C SER A 4 -40.21 -1.61 2.48
N PRO A 5 -39.47 -2.23 1.56
CA PRO A 5 -38.30 -3.02 1.93
C PRO A 5 -37.27 -2.08 2.56
N LYS A 6 -36.86 -2.38 3.80
CA LYS A 6 -35.69 -1.74 4.43
C LYS A 6 -34.49 -1.98 3.53
N ASN A 7 -34.11 -0.94 2.78
CA ASN A 7 -32.99 -0.95 1.88
C ASN A 7 -31.69 -0.89 2.71
N ASN A 8 -31.28 -2.03 3.30
CA ASN A 8 -30.08 -2.18 4.13
C ASN A 8 -28.76 -2.01 3.35
N ASN A 9 -28.80 -1.56 2.10
CA ASN A 9 -27.64 -1.39 1.20
C ASN A 9 -27.21 0.07 0.99
N GLN A 10 -27.79 1.05 1.70
CA GLN A 10 -27.53 2.48 1.45
C GLN A 10 -26.15 3.01 1.90
N ASP A 11 -25.30 2.22 2.58
CA ASP A 11 -24.04 2.72 3.17
C ASP A 11 -22.74 2.14 2.57
N ARG A 12 -22.82 1.31 1.54
CA ARG A 12 -21.62 0.67 0.96
C ARG A 12 -21.36 1.16 -0.45
N ILE A 13 -20.27 1.91 -0.60
CA ILE A 13 -19.83 2.45 -1.88
C ILE A 13 -19.24 1.31 -2.72
N LEU A 14 -20.09 0.64 -3.50
CA LEU A 14 -19.75 -0.54 -4.28
C LEU A 14 -18.58 -0.31 -5.24
N PHE A 15 -18.46 0.88 -5.82
CA PHE A 15 -17.38 1.18 -6.75
C PHE A 15 -15.99 1.13 -6.07
N LEU A 16 -15.85 1.59 -4.81
CA LEU A 16 -14.58 1.55 -4.10
C LEU A 16 -14.18 0.12 -3.71
N ASP A 17 -15.15 -0.74 -3.45
CA ASP A 17 -14.88 -2.16 -3.23
C ASP A 17 -14.46 -2.84 -4.54
N ASN A 18 -15.14 -2.58 -5.67
CA ASN A 18 -14.73 -3.07 -6.99
C ASN A 18 -13.34 -2.56 -7.39
N LEU A 19 -13.05 -1.29 -7.14
CA LEU A 19 -11.74 -0.70 -7.38
C LEU A 19 -10.66 -1.40 -6.55
N ARG A 20 -10.94 -1.68 -5.27
CA ARG A 20 -10.01 -2.46 -4.42
C ARG A 20 -9.72 -3.83 -5.03
N TYR A 21 -10.76 -4.57 -5.45
CA TYR A 21 -10.57 -5.89 -6.04
C TYR A 21 -9.77 -5.81 -7.34
N LEU A 22 -10.04 -4.82 -8.20
CA LEU A 22 -9.26 -4.57 -9.41
C LEU A 22 -7.78 -4.30 -9.08
N MET A 23 -7.50 -3.44 -8.10
CA MET A 23 -6.12 -3.15 -7.70
C MET A 23 -5.41 -4.41 -7.19
N VAL A 24 -6.07 -5.24 -6.38
CA VAL A 24 -5.49 -6.51 -5.90
C VAL A 24 -5.21 -7.47 -7.05
N MET A 25 -6.11 -7.58 -8.03
CA MET A 25 -5.87 -8.40 -9.23
C MET A 25 -4.69 -7.86 -10.06
N LEU A 26 -4.59 -6.54 -10.22
CA LEU A 26 -3.47 -5.93 -10.93
C LEU A 26 -2.13 -6.10 -10.19
N VAL A 27 -2.13 -6.20 -8.85
CA VAL A 27 -0.93 -6.58 -8.08
C VAL A 27 -0.49 -8.01 -8.42
N VAL A 28 -1.42 -8.95 -8.65
CA VAL A 28 -1.07 -10.29 -9.11
C VAL A 28 -0.44 -10.24 -10.49
N VAL A 29 -1.00 -9.45 -11.41
CA VAL A 29 -0.43 -9.23 -12.75
C VAL A 29 0.96 -8.59 -12.67
N LEU A 30 1.15 -7.61 -11.78
CA LEU A 30 2.45 -6.98 -11.53
C LEU A 30 3.50 -8.02 -11.12
N HIS A 31 3.17 -8.90 -10.16
CA HIS A 31 4.08 -9.96 -9.70
C HIS A 31 4.29 -11.09 -10.72
N ALA A 32 3.36 -11.30 -11.66
CA ALA A 32 3.61 -12.19 -12.78
C ALA A 32 4.62 -11.55 -13.76
N ALA A 33 4.42 -10.26 -14.07
CA ALA A 33 5.25 -9.49 -14.98
C ALA A 33 6.69 -9.27 -14.48
N THR A 34 6.93 -9.24 -13.17
CA THR A 34 8.28 -9.06 -12.57
C THR A 34 9.27 -10.15 -13.01
N SER A 35 8.80 -11.34 -13.39
CA SER A 35 9.67 -12.43 -13.89
C SER A 35 10.32 -12.10 -15.25
N TYR A 36 9.72 -11.17 -16.01
CA TYR A 36 10.13 -10.77 -17.36
C TYR A 36 10.67 -9.31 -17.44
N SER A 37 10.83 -8.66 -16.29
CA SER A 37 11.32 -7.26 -16.21
C SER A 37 12.77 -7.20 -15.74
N ASN A 38 13.54 -6.22 -16.20
CA ASN A 38 14.92 -5.98 -15.73
C ASN A 38 14.99 -5.17 -14.43
N PHE A 39 13.93 -4.46 -14.04
CA PHE A 39 13.93 -3.58 -12.86
C PHE A 39 13.97 -4.31 -11.51
N VAL A 40 13.68 -5.61 -11.48
CA VAL A 40 13.60 -6.40 -10.23
C VAL A 40 14.54 -7.61 -10.31
N PRO A 41 15.87 -7.41 -10.33
CA PRO A 41 16.83 -8.50 -10.60
C PRO A 41 16.82 -9.60 -9.52
N TRP A 42 16.44 -9.24 -8.29
CA TRP A 42 16.34 -10.14 -7.13
C TRP A 42 15.12 -11.07 -7.15
N TRP A 43 14.27 -11.02 -8.19
CA TRP A 43 13.09 -11.87 -8.28
C TRP A 43 13.45 -13.36 -8.38
N SER A 44 12.73 -14.23 -7.66
CA SER A 44 13.13 -15.64 -7.50
C SER A 44 13.21 -16.41 -8.82
N VAL A 45 12.27 -16.23 -9.74
CA VAL A 45 12.25 -16.92 -11.04
C VAL A 45 12.36 -15.88 -12.15
N LYS A 46 13.47 -15.87 -12.90
CA LYS A 46 13.71 -14.93 -14.00
C LYS A 46 13.82 -15.69 -15.31
N GLU A 47 13.14 -15.20 -16.34
CA GLU A 47 13.39 -15.63 -17.70
C GLU A 47 14.42 -14.70 -18.33
N VAL A 48 15.66 -15.15 -18.41
CA VAL A 48 16.80 -14.31 -18.84
C VAL A 48 16.73 -14.01 -20.34
N ASN A 49 16.11 -14.88 -21.14
CA ASN A 49 16.07 -14.75 -22.59
C ASN A 49 14.88 -13.95 -23.12
N GLU A 50 13.82 -13.74 -22.32
CA GLU A 50 12.58 -13.08 -22.73
C GLU A 50 12.30 -11.76 -22.00
N SER A 51 13.30 -11.21 -21.30
CA SER A 51 13.18 -9.89 -20.68
C SER A 51 12.83 -8.83 -21.72
N SER A 52 11.71 -8.14 -21.54
CA SER A 52 11.16 -7.18 -22.53
C SER A 52 10.88 -5.82 -21.90
N VAL A 53 11.22 -4.77 -22.64
CA VAL A 53 10.91 -3.37 -22.31
C VAL A 53 9.40 -3.18 -22.06
N PHE A 54 8.56 -4.00 -22.70
CA PHE A 54 7.12 -3.99 -22.44
C PHE A 54 6.80 -4.24 -20.97
N PHE A 55 7.39 -5.27 -20.35
CA PHE A 55 7.13 -5.59 -18.94
C PHE A 55 7.76 -4.57 -17.99
N ASP A 56 8.86 -3.93 -18.38
CA ASP A 56 9.46 -2.81 -17.64
C ASP A 56 8.49 -1.61 -17.57
N VAL A 57 7.89 -1.24 -18.71
CA VAL A 57 6.88 -0.16 -18.78
C VAL A 57 5.63 -0.53 -18.00
N VAL A 58 5.16 -1.78 -18.10
CA VAL A 58 4.01 -2.28 -17.31
C VAL A 58 4.29 -2.17 -15.81
N LEU A 59 5.47 -2.59 -15.35
CA LEU A 59 5.87 -2.47 -13.94
C LEU A 59 5.90 -1.02 -13.49
N MET A 60 6.52 -0.13 -14.25
CA MET A 60 6.62 1.29 -13.93
C MET A 60 5.22 1.91 -13.81
N LEU A 61 4.35 1.65 -14.78
CA LEU A 61 2.97 2.18 -14.79
C LEU A 61 2.14 1.66 -13.62
N LEU A 62 2.15 0.34 -13.39
CA LEU A 62 1.34 -0.27 -12.32
C LEU A 62 1.88 0.11 -10.93
N SER A 63 3.19 0.11 -10.74
CA SER A 63 3.80 0.46 -9.44
C SER A 63 3.55 1.91 -9.02
N ALA A 64 3.31 2.82 -9.98
CA ALA A 64 3.03 4.22 -9.70
C ALA A 64 1.73 4.45 -8.91
N PHE A 65 0.65 3.68 -9.17
CA PHE A 65 -0.67 3.96 -8.58
C PHE A 65 -1.27 2.85 -7.73
N LEU A 66 -0.86 1.58 -7.88
CA LEU A 66 -1.52 0.46 -7.19
C LEU A 66 -1.53 0.64 -5.67
N MET A 67 -0.36 0.90 -5.08
CA MET A 67 -0.24 1.04 -3.62
C MET A 67 -0.90 2.34 -3.12
N PRO A 68 -0.65 3.53 -3.71
CA PRO A 68 -1.38 4.75 -3.34
C PRO A 68 -2.90 4.60 -3.35
N VAL A 69 -3.47 3.97 -4.38
CA VAL A 69 -4.93 3.75 -4.47
C VAL A 69 -5.43 2.83 -3.34
N LEU A 70 -4.71 1.74 -3.04
CA LEU A 70 -5.08 0.85 -1.93
C LEU A 70 -5.00 1.56 -0.57
N TYR A 71 -4.00 2.41 -0.34
CA TYR A 71 -3.91 3.24 0.87
C TYR A 71 -5.04 4.27 0.95
N PHE A 72 -5.38 4.92 -0.18
CA PHE A 72 -6.54 5.82 -0.26
C PHE A 72 -7.83 5.12 0.14
N ILE A 73 -8.11 3.95 -0.44
CA ILE A 73 -9.29 3.15 -0.11
C ILE A 73 -9.26 2.76 1.38
N ALA A 74 -8.10 2.35 1.90
CA ALA A 74 -7.97 1.99 3.32
C ALA A 74 -8.26 3.15 4.27
N GLY A 75 -7.75 4.35 3.96
CA GLY A 75 -8.02 5.58 4.70
C GLY A 75 -9.48 6.00 4.64
N TYR A 76 -10.10 5.90 3.46
CA TYR A 76 -11.52 6.21 3.26
C TYR A 76 -12.43 5.39 4.18
N PHE A 77 -12.18 4.08 4.28
CA PHE A 77 -12.96 3.20 5.15
C PHE A 77 -12.48 3.16 6.61
N ALA A 78 -11.40 3.88 6.97
CA ALA A 78 -10.87 3.89 8.33
C ALA A 78 -11.84 4.57 9.32
N ILE A 79 -12.38 5.75 8.96
CA ILE A 79 -13.32 6.51 9.79
C ILE A 79 -14.60 5.71 10.12
N PRO A 80 -15.39 5.21 9.15
CA PRO A 80 -16.63 4.49 9.47
C PRO A 80 -16.36 3.21 10.25
N SER A 81 -15.25 2.51 9.94
CA SER A 81 -14.83 1.32 10.69
C SER A 81 -14.45 1.66 12.13
N PHE A 82 -13.83 2.82 12.37
CA PHE A 82 -13.48 3.28 13.72
C PHE A 82 -14.71 3.72 14.51
N ARG A 83 -15.62 4.50 13.89
CA ARG A 83 -16.90 4.93 14.50
C ARG A 83 -17.75 3.76 14.96
N LYS A 84 -17.88 2.72 14.12
CA LYS A 84 -18.75 1.57 14.41
C LYS A 84 -18.26 0.69 15.58
N ASN A 85 -16.95 0.57 15.77
CA ASN A 85 -16.39 -0.40 16.72
C ASN A 85 -15.65 0.25 17.91
N GLY A 86 -15.34 1.55 17.85
CA GLY A 86 -14.46 2.21 18.81
C GLY A 86 -12.99 1.79 18.68
N ARG A 87 -12.10 2.52 19.36
CA ARG A 87 -10.63 2.36 19.22
C ARG A 87 -10.13 0.93 19.44
N TRP A 88 -10.52 0.31 20.55
CA TRP A 88 -10.03 -1.01 20.94
C TRP A 88 -10.46 -2.11 19.95
N PHE A 89 -11.75 -2.22 19.64
CA PHE A 89 -12.23 -3.25 18.71
C PHE A 89 -11.80 -2.98 17.28
N PHE A 90 -11.64 -1.71 16.88
CA PHE A 90 -11.03 -1.35 15.60
C PHE A 90 -9.63 -1.94 15.47
N LEU A 91 -8.74 -1.64 16.42
CA LEU A 91 -7.37 -2.16 16.40
C LEU A 91 -7.32 -3.68 16.50
N ARG A 92 -8.09 -4.29 17.41
CA ARG A 92 -8.17 -5.75 17.54
C ARG A 92 -8.58 -6.41 16.23
N ARG A 93 -9.53 -5.84 15.49
CA ARG A 93 -9.96 -6.37 14.19
C ARG A 93 -8.88 -6.21 13.13
N LYS A 94 -8.16 -5.09 13.10
CA LYS A 94 -7.04 -4.87 12.15
C LYS A 94 -5.86 -5.79 12.45
N VAL A 95 -5.46 -5.95 13.71
CA VAL A 95 -4.41 -6.89 14.13
C VAL A 95 -4.80 -8.32 13.78
N LYS A 96 -6.03 -8.76 14.04
CA LYS A 96 -6.47 -10.12 13.66
C LYS A 96 -6.49 -10.34 12.14
N ARG A 97 -6.81 -9.31 11.34
CA ARG A 97 -6.91 -9.44 9.88
C ARG A 97 -5.60 -9.21 9.13
N LEU A 98 -4.67 -8.45 9.72
CA LEU A 98 -3.38 -8.10 9.09
C LEU A 98 -2.21 -8.72 9.84
N GLY A 99 -2.15 -8.53 11.15
CA GLY A 99 -1.08 -9.03 12.01
C GLY A 99 -1.01 -10.55 12.09
N LEU A 100 -2.15 -11.24 12.20
CA LEU A 100 -2.15 -12.71 12.24
C LEU A 100 -1.65 -13.32 10.91
N PRO A 101 -2.15 -12.91 9.72
CA PRO A 101 -1.55 -13.36 8.47
C PRO A 101 -0.07 -13.01 8.33
N LEU A 102 0.38 -11.83 8.78
CA LEU A 102 1.81 -11.48 8.77
C LEU A 102 2.64 -12.47 9.59
N LEU A 103 2.23 -12.73 10.83
CA LEU A 103 2.94 -13.63 11.74
C LEU A 103 3.06 -15.06 11.21
N LEU A 104 2.00 -15.54 10.54
CA LEU A 104 1.97 -16.90 9.99
C LEU A 104 2.67 -16.98 8.63
N MET A 105 2.45 -16.02 7.75
CA MET A 105 2.89 -16.11 6.35
C MET A 105 4.33 -15.65 6.15
N ILE A 106 4.87 -14.73 6.94
CA ILE A 106 6.28 -14.31 6.78
C ILE A 106 7.24 -15.51 6.97
N PRO A 107 7.16 -16.28 8.08
CA PRO A 107 8.05 -17.42 8.26
C PRO A 107 7.85 -18.54 7.24
N LEU A 108 6.68 -18.63 6.61
CA LEU A 108 6.38 -19.66 5.61
C LEU A 108 6.84 -19.25 4.21
N VAL A 109 6.53 -18.02 3.82
CA VAL A 109 6.58 -17.55 2.43
C VAL A 109 7.89 -16.83 2.12
N SER A 110 8.39 -15.99 3.03
CA SER A 110 9.62 -15.22 2.78
C SER A 110 10.86 -16.09 2.57
N PRO A 111 11.19 -17.05 3.46
CA PRO A 111 12.34 -17.93 3.24
C PRO A 111 12.14 -18.84 2.03
N PHE A 112 10.91 -19.18 1.66
CA PHE A 112 10.64 -19.94 0.45
C PHE A 112 11.08 -19.18 -0.81
N PHE A 113 10.78 -17.87 -0.91
CA PHE A 113 11.22 -17.05 -2.04
C PHE A 113 12.74 -16.93 -2.13
N GLY A 114 13.42 -16.73 -1.00
CA GLY A 114 14.89 -16.70 -0.95
C GLY A 114 15.51 -18.04 -1.35
N TYR A 115 14.95 -19.15 -0.88
CA TYR A 115 15.41 -20.49 -1.27
C TYR A 115 15.24 -20.77 -2.77
N VAL A 116 14.08 -20.43 -3.35
CA VAL A 116 13.84 -20.60 -4.79
C VAL A 116 14.75 -19.70 -5.63
N TYR A 117 15.04 -18.47 -5.17
CA TYR A 117 15.98 -17.57 -5.83
C TYR A 117 17.35 -18.25 -6.00
N HIS A 118 17.84 -18.84 -4.92
CA HIS A 118 19.10 -19.55 -4.86
C HIS A 118 19.12 -20.84 -5.67
N TYR A 119 18.03 -21.61 -5.61
CA TYR A 119 17.87 -22.85 -6.36
C TYR A 119 17.93 -22.62 -7.88
N THR A 120 17.20 -21.62 -8.37
CA THR A 120 17.14 -21.29 -9.81
C THR A 120 18.47 -20.78 -10.36
N ARG A 121 19.32 -20.19 -9.52
CA ARG A 121 20.64 -19.65 -9.89
C ARG A 121 21.79 -20.63 -9.64
N HIS A 122 21.49 -21.77 -9.05
CA HIS A 122 22.48 -22.80 -8.69
C HIS A 122 23.56 -22.27 -7.74
N GLU A 123 23.22 -21.22 -6.97
CA GLU A 123 24.11 -20.53 -6.05
C GLU A 123 24.14 -21.19 -4.66
N TYR A 124 23.29 -22.19 -4.42
CA TYR A 124 23.09 -22.77 -3.10
C TYR A 124 23.33 -24.28 -3.04
N SER A 125 24.40 -24.64 -2.36
CA SER A 125 24.85 -26.01 -2.08
C SER A 125 24.86 -26.26 -0.56
N SER A 126 23.71 -26.11 0.10
CA SER A 126 23.60 -26.48 1.51
C SER A 126 23.44 -27.98 1.70
N PHE A 127 24.27 -28.55 2.58
CA PHE A 127 24.15 -29.92 3.07
C PHE A 127 22.80 -30.22 3.76
N PHE A 128 22.08 -29.20 4.23
CA PHE A 128 20.87 -29.33 5.07
C PHE A 128 19.55 -28.98 4.36
N GLY A 129 19.58 -28.67 3.05
CA GLY A 129 18.39 -28.35 2.26
C GLY A 129 17.59 -27.13 2.75
N PHE A 130 16.29 -27.08 2.46
CA PHE A 130 15.41 -25.96 2.83
C PHE A 130 15.33 -25.72 4.35
N GLY A 131 15.35 -26.79 5.17
CA GLY A 131 15.27 -26.66 6.63
C GLY A 131 16.45 -25.89 7.22
N GLY A 132 17.66 -26.15 6.71
CA GLY A 132 18.86 -25.39 7.09
C GLY A 132 18.78 -23.93 6.66
N TYR A 133 18.36 -23.67 5.41
CA TYR A 133 18.13 -22.32 4.91
C TYR A 133 17.12 -21.54 5.77
N TRP A 134 16.01 -22.19 6.11
CA TRP A 134 14.95 -21.58 6.91
C TRP A 134 15.46 -21.14 8.29
N LEU A 135 16.23 -21.99 8.96
CA LEU A 135 16.80 -21.68 10.28
C LEU A 135 17.77 -20.50 10.20
N ASP A 136 18.64 -20.49 9.20
CA ASP A 136 19.59 -19.40 8.97
C ASP A 136 18.87 -18.08 8.68
N TYR A 137 17.91 -18.11 7.76
CA TYR A 137 17.09 -16.95 7.39
C TYR A 137 16.32 -16.39 8.61
N MET A 138 15.73 -17.26 9.43
CA MET A 138 14.99 -16.88 10.63
C MET A 138 15.88 -16.47 11.81
N SER A 139 17.17 -16.80 11.81
CA SER A 139 18.10 -16.39 12.88
C SER A 139 18.18 -14.87 13.04
N SER A 140 17.94 -14.14 11.94
CA SER A 140 17.94 -12.68 11.90
C SER A 140 16.56 -12.04 12.12
N ALA A 141 15.49 -12.82 12.33
CA ALA A 141 14.11 -12.33 12.38
C ALA A 141 13.86 -11.28 13.48
N LEU A 142 14.51 -11.43 14.64
CA LEU A 142 14.36 -10.53 15.79
C LEU A 142 15.36 -9.37 15.81
N ASP A 143 16.05 -9.11 14.71
CA ASP A 143 17.00 -8.00 14.62
C ASP A 143 16.27 -6.65 14.64
N VAL A 144 16.64 -5.82 15.61
CA VAL A 144 16.00 -4.51 15.86
C VAL A 144 16.68 -3.33 15.14
N ARG A 145 17.73 -3.59 14.34
CA ARG A 145 18.49 -2.54 13.65
C ARG A 145 17.70 -1.91 12.49
N ILE A 146 18.10 -0.70 12.12
CA ILE A 146 17.69 -0.08 10.85
C ILE A 146 18.68 -0.54 9.77
N LYS A 147 18.18 -1.04 8.65
CA LYS A 147 19.01 -1.59 7.57
C LYS A 147 18.46 -1.19 6.20
N ILE A 148 19.36 -1.08 5.23
CA ILE A 148 19.00 -1.14 3.81
C ILE A 148 19.09 -2.61 3.40
N LEU A 149 18.01 -3.15 2.83
CA LEU A 149 17.98 -4.52 2.34
C LEU A 149 18.75 -4.58 1.01
N THR A 150 19.78 -5.41 0.98
CA THR A 150 20.70 -5.57 -0.17
C THR A 150 20.80 -7.01 -0.64
N SER A 151 20.30 -7.99 0.15
CA SER A 151 20.31 -9.40 -0.20
C SER A 151 18.95 -10.05 0.08
N VAL A 152 18.62 -11.06 -0.72
CA VAL A 152 17.45 -11.93 -0.54
C VAL A 152 17.51 -12.79 0.74
N ASP A 153 18.71 -12.96 1.32
CA ASP A 153 18.93 -13.75 2.54
C ASP A 153 18.64 -12.97 3.83
N GLN A 154 18.47 -11.65 3.71
CA GLN A 154 18.06 -10.83 4.84
C GLN A 154 16.57 -11.01 5.10
N PHE A 155 16.22 -11.09 6.39
CA PHE A 155 14.82 -11.19 6.80
C PHE A 155 13.97 -10.09 6.16
N SER A 156 12.98 -10.52 5.39
CA SER A 156 12.11 -9.66 4.60
C SER A 156 10.66 -10.09 4.75
N HIS A 157 9.76 -9.12 4.66
CA HIS A 157 8.33 -9.36 4.57
C HIS A 157 7.92 -9.80 3.16
N SER A 158 8.86 -9.81 2.20
CA SER A 158 8.62 -10.13 0.79
C SER A 158 7.38 -9.40 0.29
N HIS A 159 6.35 -10.11 -0.17
CA HIS A 159 5.10 -9.56 -0.70
C HIS A 159 4.16 -8.96 0.37
N LEU A 160 4.41 -9.24 1.65
CA LEU A 160 3.53 -8.87 2.76
C LEU A 160 3.86 -7.49 3.36
N TRP A 161 4.90 -6.82 2.87
CA TRP A 161 5.35 -5.50 3.32
C TRP A 161 4.19 -4.48 3.43
N PHE A 162 3.29 -4.48 2.44
CA PHE A 162 2.13 -3.60 2.38
C PHE A 162 1.22 -3.79 3.60
N MET A 163 1.01 -5.04 4.04
CA MET A 163 0.16 -5.32 5.19
C MET A 163 0.77 -4.82 6.50
N SER A 164 2.10 -4.91 6.66
CA SER A 164 2.78 -4.40 7.87
C SER A 164 2.67 -2.88 7.99
N LEU A 165 2.92 -2.15 6.90
CA LEU A 165 2.75 -0.70 6.86
C LEU A 165 1.30 -0.27 7.01
N LEU A 166 0.37 -0.97 6.37
CA LEU A 166 -1.05 -0.67 6.48
C LEU A 166 -1.55 -0.87 7.92
N LEU A 167 -1.06 -1.89 8.63
CA LEU A 167 -1.36 -2.09 10.04
C LEU A 167 -0.83 -0.92 10.89
N LEU A 168 0.41 -0.48 10.64
CA LEU A 168 0.96 0.72 11.28
C LEU A 168 0.08 1.95 11.04
N PHE A 169 -0.37 2.17 9.81
CA PHE A 169 -1.20 3.32 9.47
C PHE A 169 -2.54 3.28 10.22
N PHE A 170 -3.15 2.11 10.36
CA PHE A 170 -4.35 1.97 11.19
C PHE A 170 -4.07 2.21 12.68
N ILE A 171 -2.91 1.80 13.20
CA ILE A 171 -2.49 2.09 14.58
C ILE A 171 -2.33 3.59 14.78
N LEU A 172 -1.53 4.24 13.95
CA LEU A 172 -1.32 5.69 13.99
C LEU A 172 -2.64 6.45 13.84
N PHE A 173 -3.49 6.06 12.89
CA PHE A 173 -4.82 6.63 12.72
C PHE A 173 -5.66 6.51 14.01
N ALA A 174 -5.69 5.35 14.65
CA ALA A 174 -6.47 5.13 15.87
C ALA A 174 -5.95 5.93 17.07
N LEU A 175 -4.64 6.19 17.13
CA LEU A 175 -4.00 7.01 18.16
C LEU A 175 -4.25 8.51 17.95
N LEU A 176 -4.13 8.97 16.70
CA LEU A 176 -4.25 10.39 16.34
C LEU A 176 -5.71 10.86 16.26
N VAL A 177 -6.64 9.98 15.87
CA VAL A 177 -8.05 10.33 15.79
C VAL A 177 -8.66 10.40 17.20
N ARG A 178 -9.10 11.61 17.57
CA ARG A 178 -9.97 11.84 18.73
C ARG A 178 -11.34 11.23 18.48
N ASN A 179 -11.97 10.67 19.52
CA ASN A 179 -13.24 9.94 19.42
C ASN A 179 -14.28 10.75 18.61
N PRO A 180 -14.62 10.33 17.37
CA PRO A 180 -15.51 11.10 16.51
C PRO A 180 -16.94 11.20 17.05
N ALA A 181 -17.31 10.33 18.00
CA ALA A 181 -18.59 10.39 18.71
C ALA A 181 -18.79 11.71 19.47
N GLN A 182 -17.72 12.40 19.89
CA GLN A 182 -17.81 13.70 20.56
C GLN A 182 -17.92 14.90 19.61
N ARG A 183 -17.69 14.71 18.30
CA ARG A 183 -17.65 15.82 17.33
C ARG A 183 -19.00 16.10 16.67
N GLU A 184 -19.91 15.14 16.66
CA GLU A 184 -21.29 15.35 16.20
C GLU A 184 -22.16 16.05 17.25
N THR A 185 -21.81 15.97 18.55
CA THR A 185 -22.47 16.74 19.61
C THR A 185 -21.97 18.19 19.71
N ALA A 186 -20.85 18.52 19.06
CA ALA A 186 -20.17 19.81 19.23
C ALA A 186 -20.10 20.68 17.96
N SER A 187 -20.70 20.25 16.83
CA SER A 187 -20.77 21.09 15.63
C SER A 187 -22.21 21.58 15.39
N PRO A 188 -22.53 22.85 15.71
CA PRO A 188 -23.79 23.44 15.34
C PRO A 188 -23.81 23.56 13.81
N GLN A 189 -24.80 22.96 13.14
CA GLN A 189 -25.32 23.30 11.79
C GLN A 189 -24.41 24.17 10.89
N GLY A 190 -23.16 23.75 10.67
CA GLY A 190 -22.22 24.39 9.76
C GLY A 190 -22.41 23.77 8.38
N SER A 191 -22.59 24.62 7.37
CA SER A 191 -22.97 24.26 6.00
C SER A 191 -22.40 22.91 5.52
N HIS A 192 -23.29 22.01 5.11
CA HIS A 192 -22.94 20.81 4.35
C HIS A 192 -22.47 21.20 2.95
N GLU A 193 -21.28 21.81 2.85
CA GLU A 193 -20.67 22.12 1.57
C GLU A 193 -19.95 20.88 1.05
N THR A 194 -20.59 20.19 0.11
CA THR A 194 -19.88 19.32 -0.82
C THR A 194 -18.77 20.13 -1.47
N PRO A 195 -17.52 19.63 -1.47
CA PRO A 195 -16.40 20.41 -1.99
C PRO A 195 -16.64 20.76 -3.45
N SER A 196 -16.39 22.02 -3.81
CA SER A 196 -16.47 22.44 -5.20
C SER A 196 -15.46 21.66 -6.04
N PRO A 197 -15.76 21.38 -7.32
CA PRO A 197 -14.84 20.71 -8.25
C PRO A 197 -13.43 21.32 -8.25
N GLY A 198 -13.32 22.66 -8.17
CA GLY A 198 -12.05 23.36 -8.10
C GLY A 198 -11.26 23.09 -6.81
N SER A 199 -11.93 23.01 -5.66
CA SER A 199 -11.27 22.68 -4.39
C SER A 199 -10.75 21.23 -4.36
N THR A 200 -11.54 20.29 -4.90
CA THR A 200 -11.14 18.89 -5.06
C THR A 200 -9.92 18.77 -5.98
N LEU A 201 -9.92 19.50 -7.11
CA LEU A 201 -8.80 19.52 -8.04
C LEU A 201 -7.53 20.10 -7.38
N ALA A 202 -7.64 21.21 -6.65
CA ALA A 202 -6.51 21.81 -5.94
C ALA A 202 -5.88 20.86 -4.92
N VAL A 203 -6.70 20.10 -4.17
CA VAL A 203 -6.22 19.09 -3.23
C VAL A 203 -5.49 17.96 -3.97
N LEU A 204 -6.06 17.45 -5.07
CA LEU A 204 -5.46 16.37 -5.84
C LEU A 204 -4.13 16.79 -6.48
N THR A 205 -4.06 17.99 -7.08
CA THR A 205 -2.82 18.54 -7.62
C THR A 205 -1.78 18.76 -6.53
N GLY A 206 -2.18 19.27 -5.37
CA GLY A 206 -1.29 19.44 -4.22
C GLY A 206 -0.72 18.12 -3.72
N VAL A 207 -1.55 17.08 -3.59
CA VAL A 207 -1.11 15.72 -3.21
C VAL A 207 -0.18 15.13 -4.27
N GLY A 208 -0.48 15.30 -5.55
CA GLY A 208 0.37 14.85 -6.65
C GLY A 208 1.73 15.53 -6.64
N PHE A 209 1.77 16.86 -6.51
CA PHE A 209 3.02 17.62 -6.43
C PHE A 209 3.86 17.23 -5.21
N LEU A 210 3.23 17.08 -4.03
CA LEU A 210 3.94 16.63 -2.82
C LEU A 210 4.47 15.20 -2.96
N THR A 211 3.71 14.33 -3.63
CA THR A 211 4.15 12.96 -3.93
C THR A 211 5.40 13.01 -4.79
N MET A 212 5.34 13.68 -5.96
CA MET A 212 6.46 13.85 -6.87
C MET A 212 7.70 14.42 -6.18
N LEU A 213 7.55 15.52 -5.43
CA LEU A 213 8.65 16.15 -4.70
C LEU A 213 9.26 15.21 -3.65
N SER A 214 8.41 14.52 -2.89
CA SER A 214 8.88 13.60 -1.85
C SER A 214 9.60 12.38 -2.41
N THR A 215 9.13 11.83 -3.54
CA THR A 215 9.79 10.73 -4.24
C THR A 215 11.15 11.18 -4.74
N PHE A 216 11.22 12.34 -5.42
CA PHE A 216 12.48 12.89 -5.91
C PHE A 216 13.52 13.11 -4.81
N ILE A 217 13.11 13.70 -3.67
CA ILE A 217 14.01 13.91 -2.54
C ILE A 217 14.50 12.58 -1.97
N ALA A 218 13.60 11.63 -1.77
CA ALA A 218 13.97 10.33 -1.21
C ALA A 218 14.89 9.55 -2.15
N ASP A 219 14.62 9.53 -3.45
CA ASP A 219 15.47 8.84 -4.42
C ASP A 219 16.84 9.52 -4.53
N SER A 220 16.92 10.85 -4.42
CA SER A 220 18.20 11.59 -4.38
C SER A 220 19.07 11.26 -3.16
N ILE A 221 18.47 10.81 -2.05
CA ILE A 221 19.19 10.48 -0.80
C ILE A 221 19.52 9.00 -0.72
N PHE A 222 18.57 8.13 -1.12
CA PHE A 222 18.65 6.69 -0.85
C PHE A 222 19.03 5.86 -2.10
N ALA A 223 18.61 6.27 -3.29
CA ALA A 223 18.84 5.48 -4.51
C ALA A 223 20.27 5.64 -5.01
N ASN A 224 20.82 4.58 -5.58
CA ASN A 224 22.13 4.60 -6.22
C ASN A 224 22.16 3.61 -7.40
N PRO A 225 23.19 3.63 -8.27
CA PRO A 225 23.22 2.78 -9.47
C PRO A 225 23.15 1.27 -9.19
N SER A 226 23.62 0.79 -8.04
CA SER A 226 23.54 -0.63 -7.67
C SER A 226 22.25 -1.00 -6.94
N ASN A 227 21.51 -0.02 -6.42
CA ASN A 227 20.22 -0.19 -5.75
C ASN A 227 19.29 0.99 -6.08
N PRO A 228 18.63 0.97 -7.26
CA PRO A 228 17.84 2.10 -7.74
C PRO A 228 16.49 2.27 -7.01
N ASP A 229 15.97 1.23 -6.35
CA ASP A 229 14.72 1.29 -5.58
C ASP A 229 14.92 0.62 -4.20
N PRO A 230 15.68 1.29 -3.29
CA PRO A 230 16.15 0.69 -2.06
C PRO A 230 15.02 0.41 -1.08
N TRP A 231 15.14 -0.71 -0.38
CA TRP A 231 14.24 -1.06 0.71
C TRP A 231 14.89 -0.77 2.06
N VAL A 232 14.19 -0.04 2.91
CA VAL A 232 14.59 0.18 4.29
C VAL A 232 13.79 -0.72 5.20
N SER A 233 14.46 -1.40 6.12
CA SER A 233 13.85 -2.14 7.22
C SER A 233 14.13 -1.44 8.54
N ILE A 234 13.08 -1.26 9.35
CA ILE A 234 13.15 -0.79 10.72
C ILE A 234 12.78 -1.97 11.63
N ALA A 235 13.77 -2.45 12.37
CA ALA A 235 13.63 -3.51 13.36
C ALA A 235 12.95 -4.79 12.84
N ASN A 236 13.07 -5.08 11.53
CA ASN A 236 12.40 -6.20 10.87
C ASN A 236 10.88 -6.26 11.09
N ILE A 237 10.26 -5.17 11.54
CA ILE A 237 8.82 -5.05 11.76
C ILE A 237 8.18 -4.18 10.68
N LEU A 238 8.93 -3.21 10.15
CA LEU A 238 8.49 -2.34 9.08
C LEU A 238 9.49 -2.38 7.95
N GLN A 239 8.98 -2.54 6.73
CA GLN A 239 9.78 -2.56 5.51
C GLN A 239 9.06 -1.73 4.44
N PHE A 240 9.78 -0.80 3.84
CA PHE A 240 9.22 0.13 2.87
C PHE A 240 10.29 0.72 1.96
N GLN A 241 9.84 1.25 0.83
CA GLN A 241 10.66 2.02 -0.09
C GLN A 241 10.59 3.50 0.32
N PRO A 242 11.72 4.16 0.65
CA PRO A 242 11.74 5.57 1.04
C PRO A 242 11.07 6.48 -0.01
N GLY A 243 11.32 6.21 -1.30
CA GLY A 243 10.71 6.93 -2.43
C GLY A 243 9.18 6.92 -2.42
N LYS A 244 8.54 5.92 -1.80
CA LYS A 244 7.08 5.73 -1.90
C LYS A 244 6.34 5.92 -0.59
N VAL A 245 7.02 5.85 0.56
CA VAL A 245 6.35 5.86 1.88
C VAL A 245 5.55 7.16 2.12
N VAL A 246 6.05 8.30 1.66
CA VAL A 246 5.35 9.58 1.81
C VAL A 246 4.07 9.60 0.98
N SER A 247 4.10 9.06 -0.25
CA SER A 247 2.89 8.89 -1.07
C SER A 247 1.83 8.07 -0.34
N TYR A 248 2.23 7.00 0.36
CA TYR A 248 1.28 6.16 1.09
C TYR A 248 0.59 6.94 2.22
N VAL A 249 1.35 7.75 2.97
CA VAL A 249 0.80 8.62 4.02
C VAL A 249 -0.16 9.64 3.43
N LEU A 250 0.24 10.32 2.35
CA LEU A 250 -0.57 11.33 1.67
C LEU A 250 -1.89 10.74 1.17
N TYR A 251 -1.85 9.59 0.50
CA TYR A 251 -3.04 8.96 -0.07
C TYR A 251 -3.94 8.35 1.01
N PHE A 252 -3.39 7.76 2.07
CA PHE A 252 -4.19 7.33 3.22
C PHE A 252 -4.91 8.52 3.87
N GLY A 253 -4.21 9.63 4.09
CA GLY A 253 -4.78 10.88 4.58
C GLY A 253 -5.83 11.47 3.63
N LEU A 254 -5.58 11.45 2.33
CA LEU A 254 -6.53 11.87 1.30
C LEU A 254 -7.81 11.03 1.34
N GLY A 255 -7.70 9.72 1.59
CA GLY A 255 -8.85 8.84 1.80
C GLY A 255 -9.70 9.27 3.00
N VAL A 256 -9.04 9.51 4.14
CA VAL A 256 -9.68 10.03 5.37
C VAL A 256 -10.38 11.38 5.09
N TYR A 257 -9.72 12.28 4.38
CA TYR A 257 -10.25 13.58 3.98
C TYR A 257 -11.47 13.45 3.05
N ALA A 258 -11.37 12.61 2.02
CA ALA A 258 -12.45 12.37 1.05
C ALA A 258 -13.71 11.81 1.72
N PHE A 259 -13.56 10.96 2.77
CA PHE A 259 -14.69 10.51 3.58
C PHE A 259 -15.33 11.67 4.35
N GLN A 260 -14.54 12.50 5.03
CA GLN A 260 -15.05 13.64 5.82
C GLN A 260 -15.79 14.66 4.96
N LYS A 261 -15.28 14.90 3.75
CA LYS A 261 -15.86 15.81 2.77
C LYS A 261 -16.93 15.16 1.88
N LYS A 262 -17.29 13.90 2.14
CA LYS A 262 -18.33 13.16 1.41
C LYS A 262 -18.15 13.23 -0.12
N TRP A 263 -16.91 13.13 -0.61
CA TRP A 263 -16.56 13.28 -2.04
C TRP A 263 -17.40 12.41 -2.99
N PHE A 264 -17.90 11.27 -2.51
CA PHE A 264 -18.63 10.29 -3.32
C PHE A 264 -20.13 10.23 -3.05
N VAL A 265 -20.67 11.20 -2.29
CA VAL A 265 -22.10 11.29 -1.96
C VAL A 265 -22.82 12.30 -2.86
N ALA A 266 -22.10 13.24 -3.49
CA ALA A 266 -22.61 14.16 -4.49
C ALA A 266 -21.92 13.87 -5.83
N ALA A 267 -22.71 13.65 -6.89
CA ALA A 267 -22.29 12.99 -8.12
C ALA A 267 -21.48 13.87 -9.10
N GLU A 268 -20.90 14.99 -8.67
CA GLU A 268 -20.16 15.89 -9.56
C GLU A 268 -18.65 15.75 -9.36
N TRP A 269 -18.03 14.90 -10.18
CA TRP A 269 -16.58 14.77 -10.26
C TRP A 269 -15.97 15.88 -11.13
N PRO A 270 -14.84 16.48 -10.73
CA PRO A 270 -14.19 17.51 -11.53
C PRO A 270 -13.66 16.98 -12.87
N GLY A 271 -13.91 17.71 -13.95
CA GLY A 271 -13.10 17.68 -15.17
C GLY A 271 -13.39 16.58 -16.19
N ARG A 272 -12.95 16.83 -17.43
CA ARG A 272 -13.00 15.87 -18.55
C ARG A 272 -11.83 14.89 -18.45
N LEU A 273 -11.97 13.70 -19.03
CA LEU A 273 -10.92 12.66 -19.05
C LEU A 273 -9.55 13.19 -19.54
N SER A 274 -9.55 14.13 -20.50
CA SER A 274 -8.35 14.76 -21.05
C SER A 274 -7.55 15.59 -20.04
N LEU A 275 -8.22 16.23 -19.07
CA LEU A 275 -7.55 16.97 -18.00
C LEU A 275 -6.79 16.00 -17.08
N TRP A 276 -7.40 14.86 -16.78
CA TRP A 276 -6.80 13.82 -15.95
C TRP A 276 -5.60 13.16 -16.62
N THR A 277 -5.64 12.93 -17.93
CA THR A 277 -4.48 12.39 -18.66
C THR A 277 -3.31 13.36 -18.67
N VAL A 278 -3.56 14.66 -18.84
CA VAL A 278 -2.48 15.67 -18.81
C VAL A 278 -1.88 15.79 -17.42
N LEU A 279 -2.70 15.85 -16.36
CA LEU A 279 -2.20 15.91 -14.99
C LEU A 279 -1.42 14.66 -14.59
N ALA A 280 -1.87 13.48 -15.03
CA ALA A 280 -1.15 12.24 -14.78
C ALA A 280 0.25 12.26 -15.42
N LEU A 281 0.38 12.74 -16.65
CA LEU A 281 1.67 12.84 -17.35
C LEU A 281 2.60 13.91 -16.78
N LEU A 282 2.05 15.00 -16.23
CA LEU A 282 2.84 16.08 -15.64
C LEU A 282 3.32 15.79 -14.22
N LEU A 283 2.62 14.91 -13.50
CA LEU A 283 2.88 14.58 -12.09
C LEU A 283 3.47 13.17 -11.90
N SER A 284 3.65 12.41 -12.99
CA SER A 284 4.38 11.13 -13.05
C SER A 284 5.87 11.36 -13.26
#